data_AF-A0A1G2UUK8-F1
#
_entry.id   AF-A0A1G2UUK8-F1
#
_cell.length_a   1.000
_cell.length_b   1.000
_cell.length_c   1.000
_cell.angle_alpha   90.00
_cell.angle_beta   90.00
_cell.angle_gamma   90.00
#
_symmetry.space_group_name_H-M   'P 1'
#
loop_
_entity.id
_entity.type
_entity.pdbx_description
1 polymer ?
#
loop_
_entity_poly.entity_id
_entity_poly.type
_entity_poly.pdbx_seq_one_letter_code
_entity_poly.pdbx_strand_id
1 'polypeptide(L)'
;MIKFLIKNHWRALVLAFCVGIIILLPTLLSIQKIGLDNFKGIYPMLSDDEDHYMAEVKEAYDGHFSMGNPYIKEYKETLYTQPPVGPAYYAIFAKVFNVSVGTATTINDFILPFIAVLLLYSLFFLITKSRKISLIFSAIFFISFTSSFNRLVNPQLSFIFLLSGLCLIWLIVDKKHSKKELIKYNLLLSVIFGILVYIYPFYWMTIGVVYVLLTSFRALIEKDFKYCLQNWIYFFIPAILWSVPFLLHAQKLFISPLFDETNLRNGFINTHIPGSFVNIAIMIICLPLVYLIWKLAKRERSWPETKLVFLGISLVLGGIILNWQNIITGKIIQFAPHFYPIEILFVCIILVISSLFIDIKKLSKYSLALLCLVVIFTSGIFYKQRGEILYALKIIVSPKDIGTTQNLGDVTTWLNDNTPGDSVAYVLGKDYIWAIPIYTRNNLYFNSNAGLSLMSDTELENRWVISRFFENIDENAVRKASREIWTNKFIETYQSKESRRKILKLIIGNAYPETPSGDQSYIDKVLNAYNKYKNIGFEKAIKTYEVDYIVLDKSYEKYPEVVEKFKFYRFLTFLTQIGDTSIYKVN
;
A
#
# COMPACT_ATOMS: atom_id res chain seq x y z
N MET A 1 -11.65 -18.05 28.69
CA MET A 1 -10.71 -17.39 27.76
C MET A 1 -10.58 -15.89 28.02
N ILE A 2 -11.66 -15.09 27.95
CA ILE A 2 -11.62 -13.62 28.17
C ILE A 2 -11.05 -13.24 29.55
N LYS A 3 -11.52 -13.87 30.65
CA LYS A 3 -10.97 -13.64 32.00
C LYS A 3 -9.46 -13.89 32.12
N PHE A 4 -8.94 -14.89 31.42
CA PHE A 4 -7.50 -15.20 31.41
C PHE A 4 -6.71 -14.14 30.64
N LEU A 5 -7.24 -13.70 29.49
CA LEU A 5 -6.62 -12.68 28.65
C LEU A 5 -6.55 -11.34 29.38
N ILE A 6 -7.65 -10.93 30.03
CA ILE A 6 -7.70 -9.72 30.86
C ILE A 6 -6.73 -9.87 32.05
N LYS A 7 -6.77 -10.97 32.79
CA LYS A 7 -5.91 -11.12 33.99
C LYS A 7 -4.42 -11.11 33.67
N ASN A 8 -4.01 -11.74 32.56
CA ASN A 8 -2.59 -11.98 32.28
C ASN A 8 -1.98 -11.09 31.20
N HIS A 9 -2.79 -10.53 30.31
CA HIS A 9 -2.36 -9.81 29.11
C HIS A 9 -3.04 -8.43 28.93
N TRP A 10 -3.70 -7.87 29.96
CA TRP A 10 -4.36 -6.56 29.85
C TRP A 10 -3.47 -5.43 29.33
N ARG A 11 -2.16 -5.46 29.64
CA ARG A 11 -1.20 -4.45 29.15
C ARG A 11 -1.10 -4.44 27.62
N ALA A 12 -1.31 -5.59 26.97
CA ALA A 12 -1.34 -5.66 25.52
C ALA A 12 -2.61 -5.02 24.95
N LEU A 13 -3.76 -5.18 25.64
CA LEU A 13 -5.00 -4.49 25.30
C LEU A 13 -4.85 -2.97 25.46
N VAL A 14 -4.20 -2.51 26.53
CA VAL A 14 -3.91 -1.08 26.74
C VAL A 14 -2.98 -0.54 25.65
N LEU A 15 -1.91 -1.27 25.32
CA LEU A 15 -1.02 -0.87 24.22
C LEU A 15 -1.78 -0.78 22.88
N ALA A 16 -2.59 -1.79 22.56
CA ALA A 16 -3.40 -1.81 21.35
C ALA A 16 -4.39 -0.64 21.29
N PHE A 17 -5.05 -0.34 22.42
CA PHE A 17 -5.95 0.80 22.54
C PHE A 17 -5.20 2.12 22.33
N CYS A 18 -4.07 2.32 23.01
CA CYS A 18 -3.27 3.54 22.86
C CYS A 18 -2.80 3.75 21.42
N VAL A 19 -2.29 2.70 20.76
CA VAL A 19 -1.85 2.78 19.35
C VAL A 19 -3.03 3.10 18.43
N GLY A 20 -4.17 2.42 18.59
CA GLY A 20 -5.38 2.69 17.80
C GLY A 20 -5.87 4.14 17.98
N ILE A 21 -5.88 4.66 19.21
CA ILE A 21 -6.21 6.06 19.46
C ILE A 21 -5.21 7.01 18.81
N ILE A 22 -3.90 6.76 18.94
CA ILE A 22 -2.86 7.63 18.35
C ILE A 22 -3.04 7.74 16.83
N ILE A 23 -3.43 6.66 16.15
CA ILE A 23 -3.65 6.64 14.70
C ILE A 23 -4.95 7.37 14.32
N LEU A 24 -6.03 7.15 15.07
CA LEU A 24 -7.34 7.80 14.83
C LEU A 24 -7.35 9.30 15.18
N LEU A 25 -6.62 9.70 16.22
CA LEU A 25 -6.69 11.03 16.83
C LEU A 25 -6.44 12.19 15.83
N PRO A 26 -5.44 12.12 14.92
CA PRO A 26 -5.27 13.09 13.82
C PRO A 26 -6.56 13.45 13.06
N THR A 27 -7.36 12.46 12.69
CA THR A 27 -8.61 12.65 11.96
C THR A 27 -9.63 13.37 12.84
N LEU A 28 -9.81 12.91 14.08
CA LEU A 28 -10.75 13.52 15.03
C LEU A 28 -10.40 14.96 15.37
N LEU A 29 -9.12 15.25 15.60
CA LEU A 29 -8.65 16.60 15.91
C LEU A 29 -8.82 17.56 14.72
N SER A 30 -8.62 17.08 13.49
CA SER A 30 -8.83 17.89 12.29
C SER A 30 -10.31 18.27 12.11
N ILE A 31 -11.22 17.34 12.39
CA ILE A 31 -12.67 17.58 12.40
C ILE A 31 -13.06 18.53 13.56
N GLN A 32 -12.54 18.29 14.76
CA GLN A 32 -12.82 19.13 15.93
C GLN A 32 -12.35 20.58 15.73
N LYS A 33 -11.21 20.79 15.06
CA LYS A 33 -10.64 22.11 14.80
C LYS A 33 -11.58 23.03 14.03
N ILE A 34 -12.35 22.49 13.08
CA ILE A 34 -13.34 23.27 12.32
C ILE A 34 -14.71 23.32 13.02
N GLY A 35 -14.97 22.42 13.97
CA GLY A 35 -16.25 22.26 14.65
C GLY A 35 -17.20 21.31 13.91
N LEU A 36 -17.97 20.52 14.66
CA LEU A 36 -18.90 19.53 14.09
C LEU A 36 -19.97 20.18 13.20
N ASP A 37 -20.44 21.38 13.56
CA ASP A 37 -21.46 22.11 12.78
C ASP A 37 -20.93 22.56 11.41
N ASN A 38 -19.61 22.71 11.26
CA ASN A 38 -18.96 23.09 10.00
C ASN A 38 -18.47 21.87 9.21
N PHE A 39 -18.56 20.66 9.77
CA PHE A 39 -18.10 19.45 9.09
C PHE A 39 -19.16 18.97 8.09
N LYS A 40 -18.84 19.09 6.80
CA LYS A 40 -19.73 18.77 5.66
C LYS A 40 -19.43 17.40 5.05
N GLY A 41 -18.87 16.48 5.82
CA GLY A 41 -18.63 15.09 5.41
C GLY A 41 -17.37 14.86 4.58
N ILE A 42 -16.49 15.86 4.42
CA ILE A 42 -15.21 15.72 3.71
C ILE A 42 -14.10 15.45 4.73
N TYR A 43 -13.61 14.21 4.76
CA TYR A 43 -12.61 13.74 5.72
C TYR A 43 -11.18 14.21 5.35
N PRO A 44 -10.30 14.43 6.34
CA PRO A 44 -8.91 14.80 6.10
C PRO A 44 -8.15 13.65 5.42
N MET A 45 -7.54 13.92 4.26
CA MET A 45 -6.49 13.04 3.71
C MET A 45 -5.18 13.26 4.48
N LEU A 46 -4.69 12.24 5.16
CA LEU A 46 -3.54 12.29 6.05
C LEU A 46 -2.35 11.47 5.53
N SER A 47 -2.56 10.67 4.50
CA SER A 47 -1.53 9.81 3.94
C SER A 47 -1.47 9.83 2.41
N ASP A 48 -0.33 9.40 1.86
CA ASP A 48 -0.14 9.25 0.42
C ASP A 48 -0.96 8.03 -0.10
N ASP A 49 -1.56 8.20 -1.27
CA ASP A 49 -2.43 7.23 -1.98
C ASP A 49 -3.78 6.94 -1.27
N GLU A 50 -4.14 7.71 -0.24
CA GLU A 50 -5.41 7.57 0.48
C GLU A 50 -6.62 7.82 -0.43
N ASP A 51 -6.50 8.84 -1.29
CA ASP A 51 -7.49 9.20 -2.29
C ASP A 51 -7.71 8.08 -3.31
N HIS A 52 -6.63 7.39 -3.69
CA HIS A 52 -6.71 6.24 -4.59
C HIS A 52 -7.49 5.09 -3.97
N TYR A 53 -7.13 4.67 -2.76
CA TYR A 53 -7.86 3.60 -2.07
C TYR A 53 -9.31 3.98 -1.78
N MET A 54 -9.57 5.21 -1.35
CA MET A 54 -10.94 5.65 -1.08
C MET A 54 -11.82 5.68 -2.34
N ALA A 55 -11.25 6.01 -3.51
CA ALA A 55 -11.97 5.91 -4.78
C ALA A 55 -12.32 4.45 -5.12
N GLU A 56 -11.40 3.51 -4.93
CA GLU A 56 -11.69 2.07 -5.11
C GLU A 56 -12.75 1.56 -4.12
N VAL A 57 -12.68 2.00 -2.85
CA VAL A 57 -13.68 1.65 -1.84
C VAL A 57 -15.05 2.20 -2.24
N LYS A 58 -15.11 3.44 -2.74
CA LYS A 58 -16.34 4.06 -3.23
C LYS A 58 -16.90 3.33 -4.44
N GLU A 59 -16.07 2.95 -5.39
CA GLU A 59 -16.46 2.18 -6.57
C GLU A 59 -17.11 0.82 -6.20
N ALA A 60 -16.50 0.08 -5.27
CA ALA A 60 -17.09 -1.15 -4.73
C ALA A 60 -18.36 -0.87 -3.89
N TYR A 61 -18.42 0.28 -3.21
CA TYR A 61 -19.62 0.71 -2.48
C TYR A 61 -20.78 1.01 -3.44
N ASP A 62 -20.52 1.53 -4.63
CA ASP A 62 -21.57 1.81 -5.61
C ASP A 62 -22.01 0.55 -6.40
N GLY A 63 -21.25 -0.54 -6.28
CA GLY A 63 -21.65 -1.86 -6.79
C GLY A 63 -20.69 -2.45 -7.83
N HIS A 64 -19.65 -1.71 -8.22
CA HIS A 64 -18.68 -2.11 -9.23
C HIS A 64 -17.52 -2.91 -8.62
N PHE A 65 -17.80 -4.15 -8.19
CA PHE A 65 -16.79 -5.02 -7.56
C PHE A 65 -15.71 -5.55 -8.52
N SER A 66 -15.89 -5.35 -9.83
CA SER A 66 -14.87 -5.62 -10.85
C SER A 66 -13.65 -4.72 -10.68
N MET A 67 -13.83 -3.48 -10.18
CA MET A 67 -12.81 -2.48 -9.90
C MET A 67 -11.75 -2.37 -11.00
N GLY A 68 -12.22 -2.35 -12.26
CA GLY A 68 -11.35 -2.17 -13.41
C GLY A 68 -10.69 -0.79 -13.38
N ASN A 69 -11.49 0.27 -13.28
CA ASN A 69 -11.03 1.65 -13.17
C ASN A 69 -12.00 2.49 -12.32
N PRO A 70 -11.60 3.00 -11.14
CA PRO A 70 -12.50 3.73 -10.24
C PRO A 70 -12.74 5.20 -10.66
N TYR A 71 -12.17 5.63 -11.80
CA TYR A 71 -12.27 7.02 -12.26
C TYR A 71 -12.95 7.14 -13.61
N ILE A 72 -12.61 6.27 -14.56
CA ILE A 72 -13.02 6.38 -15.96
C ILE A 72 -14.15 5.40 -16.24
N LYS A 73 -15.35 5.93 -16.54
CA LYS A 73 -16.60 5.18 -16.71
C LYS A 73 -16.46 4.01 -17.68
N GLU A 74 -15.84 4.26 -18.82
CA GLU A 74 -15.70 3.30 -19.92
C GLU A 74 -14.86 2.07 -19.54
N TYR A 75 -14.08 2.15 -18.46
CA TYR A 75 -13.18 1.09 -17.98
C TYR A 75 -13.60 0.47 -16.65
N LYS A 76 -14.72 0.86 -16.05
CA LYS A 76 -15.18 0.35 -14.74
C LYS A 76 -15.26 -1.17 -14.68
N GLU A 77 -15.90 -1.76 -15.68
CA GLU A 77 -16.16 -3.21 -15.76
C GLU A 77 -15.04 -3.99 -16.43
N THR A 78 -13.87 -3.38 -16.61
CA THR A 78 -12.70 -4.08 -17.14
C THR A 78 -12.03 -4.93 -16.07
N LEU A 79 -11.02 -5.72 -16.46
CA LEU A 79 -10.26 -6.52 -15.52
C LEU A 79 -9.46 -5.62 -14.58
N TYR A 80 -9.58 -5.83 -13.27
CA TYR A 80 -8.69 -5.18 -12.31
C TYR A 80 -7.23 -5.54 -12.58
N THR A 81 -6.35 -4.56 -12.42
CA THR A 81 -4.90 -4.72 -12.44
C THR A 81 -4.34 -4.96 -11.04
N GLN A 82 -5.06 -4.49 -10.02
CA GLN A 82 -4.74 -4.67 -8.61
C GLN A 82 -5.87 -5.44 -7.91
N PRO A 83 -5.54 -6.40 -7.02
CA PRO A 83 -6.55 -7.25 -6.42
C PRO A 83 -7.61 -6.49 -5.58
N PRO A 84 -8.90 -6.79 -5.75
CA PRO A 84 -10.00 -5.95 -5.27
C PRO A 84 -10.40 -6.16 -3.80
N VAL A 85 -9.93 -7.21 -3.12
CA VAL A 85 -10.53 -7.60 -1.82
C VAL A 85 -10.24 -6.58 -0.71
N GLY A 86 -9.11 -5.88 -0.81
CA GLY A 86 -8.74 -4.82 0.12
C GLY A 86 -9.80 -3.71 0.19
N PRO A 87 -10.03 -2.96 -0.91
CA PRO A 87 -11.07 -1.95 -0.97
C PRO A 87 -12.49 -2.50 -0.72
N ALA A 88 -12.81 -3.68 -1.27
CA ALA A 88 -14.12 -4.31 -1.09
C ALA A 88 -14.47 -4.55 0.38
N TYR A 89 -13.48 -4.85 1.24
CA TYR A 89 -13.70 -4.98 2.69
C TYR A 89 -14.30 -3.70 3.30
N TYR A 90 -13.73 -2.53 3.02
CA TYR A 90 -14.22 -1.26 3.56
C TYR A 90 -15.59 -0.90 2.98
N ALA A 91 -15.82 -1.21 1.70
CA ALA A 91 -17.12 -0.99 1.06
C ALA A 91 -18.23 -1.84 1.70
N ILE A 92 -17.95 -3.14 1.92
CA ILE A 92 -18.86 -4.05 2.61
C ILE A 92 -19.08 -3.61 4.05
N PHE A 93 -18.03 -3.21 4.76
CA PHE A 93 -18.13 -2.68 6.12
C PHE A 93 -19.07 -1.45 6.15
N ALA A 94 -18.84 -0.47 5.27
CA ALA A 94 -19.67 0.72 5.17
C ALA A 94 -21.15 0.39 4.91
N LYS A 95 -21.44 -0.56 3.99
CA LYS A 95 -22.81 -1.02 3.71
C LYS A 95 -23.45 -1.73 4.89
N VAL A 96 -22.74 -2.65 5.54
CA VAL A 96 -23.25 -3.44 6.67
C VAL A 96 -23.62 -2.55 7.86
N PHE A 97 -22.82 -1.52 8.13
CA PHE A 97 -23.08 -0.57 9.22
C PHE A 97 -23.90 0.66 8.79
N ASN A 98 -24.31 0.74 7.52
CA ASN A 98 -25.04 1.86 6.94
C ASN A 98 -24.39 3.23 7.23
N VAL A 99 -23.08 3.32 6.97
CA VAL A 99 -22.28 4.55 7.15
C VAL A 99 -21.60 4.96 5.84
N SER A 100 -21.13 6.20 5.75
CA SER A 100 -20.35 6.67 4.60
C SER A 100 -18.99 5.97 4.52
N VAL A 101 -18.39 5.95 3.33
CA VAL A 101 -17.03 5.42 3.10
C VAL A 101 -16.02 6.08 4.05
N GLY A 102 -16.04 7.42 4.17
CA GLY A 102 -15.14 8.15 5.07
C GLY A 102 -15.33 7.77 6.55
N THR A 103 -16.57 7.53 6.99
CA THR A 103 -16.86 7.05 8.36
C THR A 103 -16.31 5.65 8.57
N ALA A 104 -16.53 4.74 7.62
CA ALA A 104 -16.04 3.36 7.70
C ALA A 104 -14.51 3.29 7.76
N THR A 105 -13.82 4.10 6.94
CA THR A 105 -12.36 4.25 6.99
C THR A 105 -11.90 4.75 8.36
N THR A 106 -12.50 5.82 8.86
CA THR A 106 -12.16 6.41 10.18
C THR A 106 -12.35 5.40 11.31
N ILE A 107 -13.39 4.58 11.29
CA ILE A 107 -13.58 3.52 12.30
C ILE A 107 -12.48 2.47 12.20
N ASN A 108 -12.07 2.09 10.98
CA ASN A 108 -11.03 1.09 10.74
C ASN A 108 -9.62 1.58 11.08
N ASP A 109 -9.37 2.88 11.08
CA ASP A 109 -8.14 3.50 11.61
C ASP A 109 -7.90 3.19 13.09
N PHE A 110 -8.96 2.86 13.83
CA PHE A 110 -8.82 2.34 15.19
C PHE A 110 -8.81 0.81 15.24
N ILE A 111 -9.80 0.16 14.61
CA ILE A 111 -10.03 -1.28 14.76
C ILE A 111 -8.87 -2.11 14.22
N LEU A 112 -8.39 -1.81 13.02
CA LEU A 112 -7.40 -2.65 12.34
C LEU A 112 -6.02 -2.53 12.99
N PRO A 113 -5.50 -1.34 13.33
CA PRO A 113 -4.26 -1.23 14.10
C PRO A 113 -4.37 -1.86 15.50
N PHE A 114 -5.53 -1.74 16.17
CA PHE A 114 -5.76 -2.41 17.45
C PHE A 114 -5.57 -3.93 17.33
N ILE A 115 -6.18 -4.55 16.31
CA ILE A 115 -6.04 -5.99 16.04
C ILE A 115 -4.59 -6.34 15.67
N ALA A 116 -3.95 -5.53 14.83
CA ALA A 116 -2.57 -5.76 14.41
C ALA A 116 -1.58 -5.73 15.58
N VAL A 117 -1.75 -4.82 16.55
CA VAL A 117 -0.94 -4.78 17.79
C VAL A 117 -1.10 -6.06 18.59
N LEU A 118 -2.34 -6.54 18.76
CA LEU A 118 -2.59 -7.78 19.50
C LEU A 118 -1.99 -9.01 18.81
N LEU A 119 -2.06 -9.06 17.47
CA LEU A 119 -1.45 -10.14 16.70
C LEU A 119 0.08 -10.10 16.76
N LEU A 120 0.70 -8.93 16.66
CA LEU A 120 2.15 -8.79 16.78
C LEU A 120 2.62 -9.16 18.19
N TYR A 121 1.90 -8.69 19.21
CA TYR A 121 2.15 -9.07 20.60
C TYR A 121 2.03 -10.59 20.76
N SER A 122 1.00 -11.20 20.18
CA SER A 122 0.78 -12.64 20.23
C SER A 122 1.90 -13.41 19.53
N LEU A 123 2.36 -12.95 18.36
CA LEU A 123 3.51 -13.53 17.66
C LEU A 123 4.77 -13.51 18.55
N PHE A 124 5.12 -12.35 19.09
CA PHE A 124 6.27 -12.23 19.98
C PHE A 124 6.11 -13.06 21.25
N PHE A 125 4.90 -13.14 21.81
CA PHE A 125 4.64 -13.95 23.00
C PHE A 125 4.70 -15.44 22.69
N LEU A 126 4.23 -15.88 21.53
CA LEU A 126 4.34 -17.26 21.08
C LEU A 126 5.80 -17.71 20.93
N ILE A 127 6.67 -16.82 20.44
CA ILE A 127 8.11 -17.07 20.27
C ILE A 127 8.84 -17.05 21.61
N THR A 128 8.59 -16.03 22.44
CA THR A 128 9.41 -15.76 23.65
C THR A 128 8.86 -16.31 24.95
N LYS A 129 7.54 -16.55 25.01
CA LYS A 129 6.77 -16.74 26.25
C LYS A 129 6.95 -15.61 27.28
N SER A 130 7.51 -14.46 26.88
CA SER A 130 7.84 -13.34 27.77
C SER A 130 6.94 -12.15 27.49
N ARG A 131 5.97 -11.92 28.37
CA ARG A 131 5.02 -10.80 28.25
C ARG A 131 5.73 -9.45 28.16
N LYS A 132 6.83 -9.25 28.88
CA LYS A 132 7.58 -7.99 28.89
C LYS A 132 8.25 -7.72 27.53
N ILE A 133 8.98 -8.70 27.00
CA ILE A 133 9.67 -8.57 25.71
C ILE A 133 8.64 -8.33 24.61
N SER A 134 7.56 -9.11 24.60
CA SER A 134 6.49 -8.95 23.60
C SER A 134 5.85 -7.57 23.65
N LEU A 135 5.55 -7.02 24.83
CA LEU A 135 4.99 -5.66 24.96
C LEU A 135 5.96 -4.60 24.42
N ILE A 136 7.23 -4.66 24.83
CA ILE A 136 8.24 -3.66 24.47
C ILE A 136 8.43 -3.62 22.95
N PHE A 137 8.65 -4.77 22.32
CA PHE A 137 8.93 -4.80 20.89
C PHE A 137 7.69 -4.53 20.03
N SER A 138 6.48 -4.91 20.49
CA SER A 138 5.25 -4.48 19.82
C SER A 138 5.09 -2.96 19.87
N ALA A 139 5.39 -2.33 21.01
CA ALA A 139 5.35 -0.87 21.13
C ALA A 139 6.39 -0.20 20.22
N ILE A 140 7.64 -0.69 20.22
CA ILE A 140 8.72 -0.17 19.35
C ILE A 140 8.29 -0.21 17.88
N PHE A 141 7.74 -1.34 17.42
CA PHE A 141 7.31 -1.50 16.04
C PHE A 141 6.20 -0.50 15.67
N PHE A 142 5.09 -0.47 16.41
CA PHE A 142 3.96 0.39 16.05
C PHE A 142 4.24 1.88 16.21
N ILE A 143 5.02 2.29 17.21
CA ILE A 143 5.47 3.69 17.33
C ILE A 143 6.27 4.08 16.08
N SER A 144 7.15 3.19 15.62
CA SER A 144 8.02 3.41 14.46
C SER A 144 7.28 3.43 13.11
N PHE A 145 6.01 3.03 13.07
CA PHE A 145 5.19 2.97 11.84
C PHE A 145 3.81 3.61 12.02
N THR A 146 3.67 4.54 12.97
CA THR A 146 2.36 5.11 13.37
C THR A 146 1.58 5.65 12.16
N SER A 147 2.18 6.53 11.34
CA SER A 147 1.54 7.09 10.16
C SER A 147 1.32 6.07 9.04
N SER A 148 2.21 5.10 8.89
CA SER A 148 2.04 4.03 7.92
C SER A 148 0.75 3.23 8.15
N PHE A 149 0.32 3.03 9.41
CA PHE A 149 -0.92 2.31 9.73
C PHE A 149 -2.21 3.15 9.63
N ASN A 150 -2.11 4.42 9.24
CA ASN A 150 -3.26 5.25 8.83
C ASN A 150 -3.60 5.09 7.33
N ARG A 151 -2.76 4.39 6.56
CA ARG A 151 -3.02 4.11 5.13
C ARG A 151 -4.01 2.96 4.98
N LEU A 152 -5.10 3.20 4.26
CA LEU A 152 -6.10 2.18 3.97
C LEU A 152 -5.48 0.98 3.25
N VAL A 153 -6.08 -0.19 3.47
CA VAL A 153 -5.72 -1.48 2.85
C VAL A 153 -4.30 -1.96 3.20
N ASN A 154 -3.25 -1.26 2.77
CA ASN A 154 -1.85 -1.63 2.91
C ASN A 154 -1.05 -0.52 3.62
N PRO A 155 -0.46 -0.80 4.81
CA PRO A 155 -0.42 -2.07 5.53
C PRO A 155 -1.67 -2.39 6.37
N GLN A 156 -2.59 -1.46 6.61
CA GLN A 156 -3.58 -1.56 7.69
C GLN A 156 -4.35 -2.90 7.75
N LEU A 157 -5.02 -3.29 6.66
CA LEU A 157 -5.78 -4.56 6.59
C LEU A 157 -4.87 -5.75 6.29
N SER A 158 -4.01 -5.63 5.29
CA SER A 158 -3.18 -6.76 4.81
C SER A 158 -2.20 -7.26 5.88
N PHE A 159 -1.72 -6.37 6.77
CA PHE A 159 -0.75 -6.72 7.80
C PHE A 159 -1.35 -7.60 8.90
N ILE A 160 -2.66 -7.52 9.15
CA ILE A 160 -3.38 -8.45 10.05
C ILE A 160 -3.23 -9.89 9.55
N PHE A 161 -3.40 -10.11 8.25
CA PHE A 161 -3.26 -11.42 7.64
C PHE A 161 -1.80 -11.89 7.61
N LEU A 162 -0.83 -10.98 7.36
CA LEU A 162 0.59 -11.29 7.49
C LEU A 162 0.94 -11.78 8.90
N LEU A 163 0.56 -11.02 9.94
CA LEU A 163 0.85 -11.38 11.33
C LEU A 163 0.15 -12.68 11.76
N SER A 164 -1.09 -12.88 11.33
CA SER A 164 -1.84 -14.11 11.58
C SER A 164 -1.17 -15.31 10.92
N GLY A 165 -0.70 -15.16 9.68
CA GLY A 165 0.05 -16.18 8.96
C GLY A 165 1.38 -16.52 9.65
N LEU A 166 2.14 -15.51 10.09
CA LEU A 166 3.39 -15.73 10.84
C LEU A 166 3.14 -16.42 12.20
N CYS A 167 2.04 -16.09 12.90
CA CYS A 167 1.64 -16.80 14.11
C CYS A 167 1.38 -18.28 13.84
N LEU A 168 0.67 -18.61 12.75
CA LEU A 168 0.40 -20.00 12.37
C LEU A 168 1.65 -20.74 11.93
N ILE A 169 2.54 -20.11 11.16
CA ILE A 169 3.83 -20.68 10.78
C ILE A 169 4.61 -21.07 12.03
N TRP A 170 4.69 -20.16 13.02
CA TRP A 170 5.36 -20.47 14.27
C TRP A 170 4.67 -21.63 15.01
N LEU A 171 3.34 -21.61 15.14
CA LEU A 171 2.61 -22.70 15.78
C LEU A 171 2.87 -24.05 15.11
N ILE A 172 2.92 -24.11 13.78
CA ILE A 172 3.22 -25.33 13.01
C ILE A 172 4.64 -25.85 13.32
N VAL A 173 5.63 -24.96 13.42
CA VAL A 173 7.05 -25.33 13.56
C VAL A 173 7.49 -25.56 15.01
N ASP A 174 6.84 -24.90 15.98
CA ASP A 174 7.18 -24.94 17.41
C ASP A 174 7.22 -26.37 17.97
N LYS A 175 6.35 -27.26 17.49
CA LYS A 175 6.31 -28.67 17.88
C LYS A 175 5.83 -29.60 16.76
N LYS A 176 5.99 -30.91 16.95
CA LYS A 176 5.27 -31.91 16.14
C LYS A 176 3.82 -31.93 16.59
N HIS A 177 2.93 -32.00 15.62
CA HIS A 177 1.48 -32.01 15.82
C HIS A 177 0.90 -33.35 15.39
N SER A 178 -0.26 -33.70 15.95
CA SER A 178 -1.06 -34.78 15.40
C SER A 178 -1.47 -34.47 13.95
N LYS A 179 -1.74 -35.50 13.14
CA LYS A 179 -2.18 -35.31 11.73
C LYS A 179 -3.37 -34.36 11.62
N LYS A 180 -4.34 -34.45 12.55
CA LYS A 180 -5.54 -33.59 12.57
C LYS A 180 -5.19 -32.13 12.81
N GLU A 181 -4.33 -31.85 13.79
CA GLU A 181 -3.86 -30.48 14.06
C GLU A 181 -3.00 -29.93 12.92
N LEU A 182 -2.14 -30.77 12.34
CA LEU A 182 -1.30 -30.42 11.21
C LEU A 182 -2.14 -29.95 10.02
N ILE A 183 -3.17 -30.74 9.66
CA ILE A 183 -4.12 -30.39 8.59
C ILE A 183 -4.85 -29.10 8.95
N LYS A 184 -5.37 -28.97 10.17
CA LYS A 184 -6.10 -27.78 10.63
C LYS A 184 -5.27 -26.50 10.47
N TYR A 185 -4.04 -26.49 10.97
CA TYR A 185 -3.20 -25.28 10.93
C TYR A 185 -2.75 -24.94 9.50
N ASN A 186 -2.41 -25.94 8.69
CA ASN A 186 -2.03 -25.72 7.30
C ASN A 186 -3.21 -25.27 6.42
N LEU A 187 -4.42 -25.79 6.66
CA LEU A 187 -5.63 -25.30 5.99
C LEU A 187 -5.97 -23.87 6.40
N LEU A 188 -5.81 -23.51 7.67
CA LEU A 188 -6.02 -22.12 8.09
C LEU A 188 -4.96 -21.19 7.48
N LEU A 189 -3.70 -21.62 7.43
CA LEU A 189 -2.63 -20.86 6.78
C LEU A 189 -2.87 -20.71 5.27
N SER A 190 -3.40 -21.74 4.60
CA SER A 190 -3.72 -21.67 3.17
C SER A 190 -4.88 -20.76 2.86
N VAL A 191 -5.88 -20.65 3.75
CA VAL A 191 -6.95 -19.64 3.65
C VAL A 191 -6.38 -18.23 3.79
N ILE A 192 -5.53 -17.99 4.79
CA ILE A 192 -4.87 -16.68 4.97
C ILE A 192 -4.01 -16.32 3.75
N PHE A 193 -3.24 -17.28 3.25
CA PHE A 193 -2.45 -17.11 2.03
C PHE A 193 -3.35 -16.79 0.84
N GLY A 194 -4.44 -17.54 0.65
CA GLY A 194 -5.42 -17.31 -0.41
C GLY A 194 -6.02 -15.91 -0.33
N ILE A 195 -6.44 -15.45 0.85
CA ILE A 195 -6.93 -14.07 1.04
C ILE A 195 -5.86 -13.05 0.65
N LEU A 196 -4.61 -13.24 1.08
CA LEU A 196 -3.52 -12.32 0.76
C LEU A 196 -3.21 -12.26 -0.75
N VAL A 197 -3.43 -13.34 -1.51
CA VAL A 197 -3.33 -13.31 -2.99
C VAL A 197 -4.28 -12.27 -3.59
N TYR A 198 -5.46 -12.06 -2.99
CA TYR A 198 -6.44 -11.08 -3.45
C TYR A 198 -6.35 -9.71 -2.75
N ILE A 199 -5.38 -9.49 -1.87
CA ILE A 199 -5.18 -8.20 -1.20
C ILE A 199 -3.84 -7.58 -1.56
N TYR A 200 -2.73 -8.31 -1.35
CA TYR A 200 -1.42 -7.70 -1.46
C TYR A 200 -0.29 -8.71 -1.73
N PRO A 201 0.42 -8.59 -2.88
CA PRO A 201 1.33 -9.63 -3.32
C PRO A 201 2.54 -9.84 -2.41
N PHE A 202 3.06 -8.74 -1.85
CA PHE A 202 4.24 -8.75 -0.99
C PHE A 202 4.06 -9.62 0.26
N TYR A 203 2.84 -9.73 0.78
CA TYR A 203 2.60 -10.41 2.05
C TYR A 203 2.34 -11.91 1.87
N TRP A 204 1.64 -12.35 0.82
CA TRP A 204 1.54 -13.80 0.56
C TRP A 204 2.91 -14.39 0.18
N MET A 205 3.72 -13.65 -0.59
CA MET A 205 5.09 -14.08 -0.93
C MET A 205 5.91 -14.28 0.35
N THR A 206 5.79 -13.35 1.29
CA THR A 206 6.45 -13.42 2.60
C THR A 206 6.05 -14.68 3.37
N ILE A 207 4.74 -14.98 3.46
CA ILE A 207 4.23 -16.19 4.10
C ILE A 207 4.81 -17.45 3.44
N GLY A 208 4.75 -17.53 2.11
CA GLY A 208 5.25 -18.68 1.36
C GLY A 208 6.75 -18.92 1.58
N VAL A 209 7.58 -17.89 1.42
CA VAL A 209 9.04 -17.99 1.55
C VAL A 209 9.45 -18.35 2.98
N VAL A 210 8.93 -17.65 3.99
CA VAL A 210 9.28 -17.93 5.40
C VAL A 210 8.82 -19.33 5.79
N TYR A 211 7.62 -19.75 5.36
CA TYR A 211 7.09 -21.08 5.66
C TYR A 211 7.96 -22.19 5.07
N VAL A 212 8.33 -22.09 3.79
CA VAL A 212 9.18 -23.08 3.12
C VAL A 212 10.57 -23.15 3.75
N LEU A 213 11.22 -22.02 3.99
CA LEU A 213 12.57 -21.99 4.59
C LEU A 213 12.55 -22.63 5.98
N LEU A 214 11.61 -22.22 6.83
CA LEU A 214 11.58 -22.68 8.21
C LEU A 214 11.22 -24.17 8.33
N THR A 215 10.27 -24.66 7.53
CA THR A 215 9.92 -26.08 7.50
C THR A 215 11.04 -26.94 6.89
N SER A 216 11.77 -26.42 5.89
CA SER A 216 12.96 -27.07 5.33
C SER A 216 14.07 -27.20 6.36
N PHE A 217 14.40 -26.12 7.07
CA PHE A 217 15.41 -26.18 8.12
C PHE A 217 15.02 -27.15 9.22
N ARG A 218 13.75 -27.14 9.64
CA ARG A 218 13.24 -28.14 10.58
C ARG A 218 13.45 -29.57 10.08
N ALA A 219 13.15 -29.84 8.81
CA ALA A 219 13.35 -31.15 8.19
C ALA A 219 14.82 -31.57 8.22
N LEU A 220 15.74 -30.65 7.94
CA LEU A 220 17.18 -30.92 7.96
C LEU A 220 17.70 -31.27 9.36
N ILE A 221 17.15 -30.63 10.40
CA ILE A 221 17.56 -30.86 11.79
C ILE A 221 16.90 -32.13 12.35
N GLU A 222 15.58 -32.27 12.19
CA GLU A 222 14.81 -33.41 12.69
C GLU A 222 15.03 -34.67 11.84
N LYS A 223 15.60 -34.52 10.63
CA LYS A 223 15.70 -35.55 9.59
C LYS A 223 14.35 -36.18 9.22
N ASP A 224 13.27 -35.45 9.43
CA ASP A 224 11.89 -35.90 9.18
C ASP A 224 11.31 -35.21 7.92
N PHE A 225 11.85 -35.60 6.77
CA PHE A 225 11.42 -35.06 5.48
C PHE A 225 9.95 -35.42 5.15
N LYS A 226 9.44 -36.53 5.69
CA LYS A 226 8.03 -36.92 5.52
C LYS A 226 7.10 -35.91 6.18
N TYR A 227 7.40 -35.49 7.41
CA TYR A 227 6.61 -34.47 8.10
C TYR A 227 6.66 -33.11 7.39
N CYS A 228 7.82 -32.74 6.83
CA CYS A 228 7.96 -31.54 6.00
C CYS A 228 7.11 -31.61 4.72
N LEU A 229 7.16 -32.73 4.00
CA LEU A 229 6.37 -32.93 2.80
C LEU A 229 4.86 -32.92 3.11
N GLN A 230 4.42 -33.52 4.22
CA GLN A 230 3.02 -33.46 4.66
C GLN A 230 2.56 -32.02 4.91
N ASN A 231 3.39 -31.22 5.58
CA ASN A 231 3.16 -29.79 5.78
C ASN A 231 2.96 -29.06 4.45
N TRP A 232 3.85 -29.28 3.48
CA TRP A 232 3.76 -28.65 2.16
C TRP A 232 2.53 -29.09 1.39
N ILE A 233 2.18 -30.38 1.39
CA ILE A 233 0.98 -30.90 0.73
C ILE A 233 -0.28 -30.26 1.33
N TYR A 234 -0.40 -30.26 2.66
CA TYR A 234 -1.58 -29.72 3.34
C TYR A 234 -1.71 -28.21 3.26
N PHE A 235 -0.64 -27.50 2.94
CA PHE A 235 -0.66 -26.05 2.71
C PHE A 235 -0.83 -25.69 1.23
N PHE A 236 0.07 -26.14 0.35
CA PHE A 236 0.17 -25.68 -1.03
C PHE A 236 -0.98 -26.16 -1.90
N ILE A 237 -1.48 -27.40 -1.73
CA ILE A 237 -2.62 -27.87 -2.54
C ILE A 237 -3.85 -26.97 -2.29
N PRO A 238 -4.30 -26.79 -1.03
CA PRO A 238 -5.39 -25.86 -0.74
C PRO A 238 -5.08 -24.40 -1.11
N ALA A 239 -3.85 -23.93 -0.90
CA ALA A 239 -3.47 -22.55 -1.24
C ALA A 239 -3.58 -22.28 -2.75
N ILE A 240 -3.15 -23.23 -3.58
CA ILE A 240 -3.31 -23.17 -5.03
C ILE A 240 -4.81 -23.14 -5.38
N LEU A 241 -5.62 -24.01 -4.78
CA LEU A 241 -7.07 -24.04 -5.01
C LEU A 241 -7.73 -22.69 -4.69
N TRP A 242 -7.39 -22.06 -3.57
CA TRP A 242 -7.87 -20.71 -3.24
C TRP A 242 -7.42 -19.65 -4.24
N SER A 243 -6.26 -19.85 -4.86
CA SER A 243 -5.66 -18.91 -5.81
C SER A 243 -6.14 -19.13 -7.26
N VAL A 244 -6.85 -20.22 -7.57
CA VAL A 244 -7.29 -20.53 -8.95
C VAL A 244 -8.08 -19.37 -9.58
N PRO A 245 -9.09 -18.76 -8.93
CA PRO A 245 -9.82 -17.64 -9.53
C PRO A 245 -8.91 -16.45 -9.88
N PHE A 246 -7.96 -16.11 -9.00
CA PHE A 246 -6.95 -15.09 -9.27
C PHE A 246 -6.07 -15.48 -10.47
N LEU A 247 -5.60 -16.72 -10.55
CA LEU A 247 -4.75 -17.17 -11.65
C LEU A 247 -5.49 -17.12 -13.00
N LEU A 248 -6.77 -17.49 -13.02
CA LEU A 248 -7.62 -17.36 -14.21
C LEU A 248 -7.83 -15.89 -14.59
N HIS A 249 -8.02 -15.00 -13.61
CA HIS A 249 -8.10 -13.56 -13.84
C HIS A 249 -6.79 -13.00 -14.39
N ALA A 250 -5.66 -13.35 -13.77
CA ALA A 250 -4.33 -12.95 -14.21
C ALA A 250 -4.05 -13.43 -15.63
N GLN A 251 -4.44 -14.66 -15.98
CA GLN A 251 -4.33 -15.18 -17.34
C GLN A 251 -5.12 -14.32 -18.35
N LYS A 252 -6.36 -13.94 -18.03
CA LYS A 252 -7.16 -13.03 -18.87
C LYS A 252 -6.50 -11.66 -19.01
N LEU A 253 -5.89 -11.16 -17.93
CA LEU A 253 -5.15 -9.91 -17.95
C LEU A 253 -3.91 -9.99 -18.85
N PHE A 254 -3.14 -11.09 -18.78
CA PHE A 254 -1.93 -11.30 -19.60
C PHE A 254 -2.20 -11.39 -21.11
N ILE A 255 -3.37 -11.89 -21.52
CA ILE A 255 -3.74 -11.96 -22.94
C ILE A 255 -4.42 -10.70 -23.46
N SER A 256 -4.66 -9.71 -22.60
CA SER A 256 -5.27 -8.43 -23.00
C SER A 256 -4.30 -7.65 -23.90
N PRO A 257 -4.77 -7.04 -25.01
CA PRO A 257 -3.92 -6.20 -25.86
C PRO A 257 -3.40 -4.96 -25.12
N LEU A 258 -4.04 -4.55 -24.03
CA LEU A 258 -3.63 -3.41 -23.20
C LEU A 258 -2.64 -3.80 -22.09
N PHE A 259 -2.29 -5.09 -21.97
CA PHE A 259 -1.46 -5.58 -20.88
C PHE A 259 -0.08 -4.94 -20.86
N ASP A 260 0.64 -4.94 -21.98
CA ASP A 260 2.02 -4.47 -22.02
C ASP A 260 2.17 -3.00 -21.64
N GLU A 261 1.25 -2.16 -22.10
CA GLU A 261 1.19 -0.74 -21.74
C GLU A 261 0.89 -0.57 -20.25
N THR A 262 -0.12 -1.28 -19.75
CA THR A 262 -0.60 -1.20 -18.36
C THR A 262 0.38 -1.79 -17.34
N ASN A 263 1.07 -2.87 -17.70
CA ASN A 263 1.97 -3.60 -16.82
C ASN A 263 3.18 -2.74 -16.44
N LEU A 264 3.72 -1.97 -17.39
CA LEU A 264 4.79 -1.00 -17.10
C LEU A 264 4.31 0.13 -16.18
N ARG A 265 3.08 0.61 -16.35
CA ARG A 265 2.45 1.62 -15.48
C ARG A 265 2.16 1.09 -14.07
N ASN A 266 1.97 -0.22 -13.91
CA ASN A 266 1.88 -0.87 -12.60
C ASN A 266 3.25 -1.16 -11.96
N GLY A 267 4.35 -0.75 -12.58
CA GLY A 267 5.70 -0.91 -12.03
C GLY A 267 6.27 -2.32 -12.17
N PHE A 268 5.75 -3.13 -13.10
CA PHE A 268 6.39 -4.40 -13.47
C PHE A 268 7.54 -4.13 -14.42
N ILE A 269 8.75 -4.23 -13.87
CA ILE A 269 9.98 -3.83 -14.52
C ILE A 269 10.75 -5.07 -14.95
N ASN A 270 11.07 -5.19 -16.23
CA ASN A 270 11.85 -6.31 -16.75
C ASN A 270 13.34 -6.10 -16.48
N THR A 271 13.89 -6.80 -15.48
CA THR A 271 15.33 -6.79 -15.18
C THR A 271 15.75 -7.95 -14.28
N HIS A 272 16.92 -8.52 -14.58
CA HIS A 272 17.64 -9.45 -13.70
C HIS A 272 18.65 -8.75 -12.78
N ILE A 273 18.80 -7.42 -12.90
CA ILE A 273 19.77 -6.67 -12.09
C ILE A 273 19.26 -6.63 -10.65
N PRO A 274 20.10 -7.00 -9.65
CA PRO A 274 19.72 -6.90 -8.24
C PRO A 274 19.27 -5.48 -7.89
N GLY A 275 18.11 -5.38 -7.23
CA GLY A 275 17.56 -4.14 -6.71
C GLY A 275 17.68 -4.03 -5.19
N SER A 276 16.99 -3.02 -4.63
CA SER A 276 16.64 -2.98 -3.19
C SER A 276 17.83 -3.08 -2.22
N PHE A 277 19.00 -2.57 -2.60
CA PHE A 277 20.25 -2.77 -1.84
C PHE A 277 20.18 -2.37 -0.37
N VAL A 278 19.37 -1.35 -0.02
CA VAL A 278 19.17 -0.93 1.37
C VAL A 278 18.48 -2.03 2.19
N ASN A 279 17.41 -2.62 1.66
CA ASN A 279 16.68 -3.71 2.33
C ASN A 279 17.59 -4.92 2.54
N ILE A 280 18.35 -5.28 1.51
CA ILE A 280 19.32 -6.39 1.56
C ILE A 280 20.42 -6.12 2.58
N ALA A 281 20.97 -4.91 2.60
CA ALA A 281 22.00 -4.54 3.56
C ALA A 281 21.49 -4.68 5.00
N ILE A 282 20.27 -4.25 5.28
CA ILE A 282 19.63 -4.41 6.61
C ILE A 282 19.57 -5.89 7.00
N MET A 283 19.21 -6.78 6.08
CA MET A 283 19.19 -8.24 6.33
C MET A 283 20.57 -8.84 6.54
N ILE A 284 21.56 -8.47 5.72
CA ILE A 284 22.93 -8.96 5.85
C ILE A 284 23.54 -8.55 7.20
N ILE A 285 23.30 -7.32 7.66
CA ILE A 285 23.82 -6.84 8.95
C ILE A 285 23.16 -7.58 10.13
N CYS A 286 22.03 -8.26 9.92
CA CYS A 286 21.44 -9.14 10.95
C CYS A 286 22.19 -10.48 11.13
N LEU A 287 23.08 -10.87 10.21
CA LEU A 287 23.86 -12.13 10.34
C LEU A 287 24.71 -12.18 11.61
N PRO A 288 25.44 -11.12 12.02
CA PRO A 288 26.07 -11.04 13.34
C PRO A 288 25.15 -11.35 14.52
N LEU A 289 23.91 -10.84 14.53
CA LEU A 289 22.93 -11.13 15.58
C LEU A 289 22.62 -12.63 15.61
N VAL A 290 22.26 -13.19 14.47
CA VAL A 290 21.92 -14.62 14.32
C VAL A 290 23.10 -15.53 14.72
N TYR A 291 24.33 -15.14 14.35
CA TYR A 291 25.54 -15.86 14.74
C TYR A 291 25.77 -15.84 16.26
N LEU A 292 25.58 -14.69 16.92
CA LEU A 292 25.72 -14.58 18.37
C LEU A 292 24.64 -15.38 19.11
N ILE A 293 23.39 -15.33 18.62
CA ILE A 293 22.30 -16.18 19.12
C ILE A 293 22.71 -17.65 19.01
N TRP A 294 23.25 -18.08 17.86
CA TRP A 294 23.70 -19.46 17.67
C TRP A 294 24.81 -19.87 18.65
N LYS A 295 25.79 -18.98 18.92
CA LYS A 295 26.86 -19.25 19.90
C LYS A 295 26.33 -19.39 21.32
N LEU A 296 25.36 -18.57 21.71
CA LEU A 296 24.75 -18.61 23.03
C LEU A 296 23.84 -19.83 23.19
N ALA A 297 22.99 -20.14 22.20
CA ALA A 297 22.15 -21.34 22.16
C ALA A 297 22.97 -22.64 22.23
N LYS A 298 24.13 -22.70 21.55
CA LYS A 298 24.99 -23.90 21.59
C LYS A 298 25.52 -24.20 23.00
N ARG A 299 25.62 -23.19 23.87
CA ARG A 299 26.14 -23.33 25.24
C ARG A 299 25.14 -24.02 26.17
N GLU A 300 23.84 -23.78 25.97
CA GLU A 300 22.76 -24.33 26.80
C GLU A 300 22.23 -25.68 26.30
N ARG A 301 22.58 -26.07 25.05
CA ARG A 301 22.47 -27.43 24.50
C ARG A 301 21.05 -27.98 24.49
N SER A 302 20.04 -27.12 24.36
CA SER A 302 18.64 -27.53 24.31
C SER A 302 18.01 -27.38 22.91
N TRP A 303 17.15 -28.35 22.55
CA TRP A 303 16.40 -28.38 21.29
C TRP A 303 15.54 -27.12 21.02
N PRO A 304 14.84 -26.52 22.02
CA PRO A 304 14.06 -25.29 21.84
C PRO A 304 14.86 -24.11 21.27
N GLU A 305 16.10 -23.91 21.71
CA GLU A 305 16.90 -22.73 21.34
C GLU A 305 17.39 -22.80 19.89
N THR A 306 17.62 -24.01 19.38
CA THR A 306 18.09 -24.21 18.00
C THR A 306 17.04 -23.77 16.98
N LYS A 307 15.74 -23.96 17.27
CA LYS A 307 14.65 -23.51 16.39
C LYS A 307 14.61 -21.99 16.23
N LEU A 308 14.95 -21.24 17.28
CA LEU A 308 14.99 -19.77 17.26
C LEU A 308 16.10 -19.27 16.34
N VAL A 309 17.26 -19.93 16.33
CA VAL A 309 18.35 -19.64 15.38
C VAL A 309 17.87 -19.83 13.94
N PHE A 310 17.21 -20.95 13.65
CA PHE A 310 16.72 -21.23 12.29
C PHE A 310 15.58 -20.32 11.86
N LEU A 311 14.75 -19.86 12.79
CA LEU A 311 13.81 -18.76 12.51
C LEU A 311 14.58 -17.51 12.09
N GLY A 312 15.59 -17.09 12.85
CA GLY A 312 16.43 -15.94 12.50
C GLY A 312 17.08 -16.07 11.12
N ILE A 313 17.65 -17.24 10.79
CA ILE A 313 18.22 -17.54 9.46
C ILE A 313 17.13 -17.46 8.37
N SER A 314 15.96 -18.04 8.61
CA SER A 314 14.85 -18.03 7.65
C SER A 314 14.36 -16.62 7.35
N LEU A 315 14.34 -15.73 8.36
CA LEU A 315 13.94 -14.34 8.17
C LEU A 315 14.99 -13.56 7.36
N VAL A 316 16.28 -13.72 7.66
CA VAL A 316 17.36 -13.08 6.89
C VAL A 316 17.35 -13.55 5.43
N LEU A 317 17.31 -14.86 5.20
CA LEU A 317 17.24 -15.41 3.84
C LEU A 317 15.93 -15.04 3.14
N GLY A 318 14.83 -15.02 3.88
CA GLY A 318 13.53 -14.61 3.37
C GLY A 318 13.55 -13.18 2.86
N GLY A 319 14.06 -12.22 3.65
CA GLY A 319 14.16 -10.83 3.24
C GLY A 319 15.05 -10.63 2.01
N ILE A 320 16.14 -11.40 1.90
CA ILE A 320 17.01 -11.41 0.71
C ILE A 320 16.24 -11.95 -0.52
N ILE A 321 15.64 -13.14 -0.40
CA ILE A 321 14.93 -13.80 -1.50
C ILE A 321 13.77 -12.93 -2.00
N LEU A 322 13.00 -12.33 -1.10
CA LEU A 322 11.86 -11.49 -1.46
C LEU A 322 12.29 -10.25 -2.26
N ASN A 323 13.35 -9.56 -1.83
CA ASN A 323 13.85 -8.36 -2.49
C ASN A 323 14.64 -8.64 -3.78
N TRP A 324 15.20 -9.85 -3.92
CA TRP A 324 15.97 -10.28 -5.10
C TRP A 324 15.26 -11.34 -5.94
N GLN A 325 13.95 -11.49 -5.79
CA GLN A 325 13.16 -12.42 -6.59
C GLN A 325 13.32 -12.15 -8.10
N ASN A 326 13.55 -10.89 -8.48
CA ASN A 326 13.76 -10.47 -9.87
C ASN A 326 15.03 -11.05 -10.52
N ILE A 327 16.05 -11.42 -9.74
CA ILE A 327 17.24 -12.09 -10.27
C ILE A 327 16.84 -13.41 -10.95
N ILE A 328 15.85 -14.10 -10.40
CA ILE A 328 15.35 -15.37 -10.91
C ILE A 328 14.22 -15.13 -11.93
N THR A 329 13.24 -14.30 -11.58
CA THR A 329 12.03 -14.11 -12.41
C THR A 329 12.24 -13.18 -13.60
N GLY A 330 13.31 -12.38 -13.60
CA GLY A 330 13.55 -11.32 -14.58
C GLY A 330 12.59 -10.14 -14.46
N LYS A 331 11.75 -10.10 -13.41
CA LYS A 331 10.73 -9.07 -13.22
C LYS A 331 10.76 -8.52 -11.80
N ILE A 332 10.93 -7.23 -11.66
CA ILE A 332 10.67 -6.52 -10.40
C ILE A 332 9.17 -6.22 -10.34
N ILE A 333 8.52 -6.64 -9.25
CA ILE A 333 7.11 -6.33 -8.96
C ILE A 333 7.09 -5.05 -8.12
N GLN A 334 6.79 -3.91 -8.76
CA GLN A 334 6.77 -2.59 -8.12
C GLN A 334 8.07 -2.25 -7.34
N PHE A 335 8.11 -1.11 -6.67
CA PHE A 335 9.35 -0.62 -6.04
C PHE A 335 9.72 -1.34 -4.74
N ALA A 336 11.03 -1.42 -4.47
CA ALA A 336 11.64 -1.94 -3.24
C ALA A 336 11.02 -1.50 -1.90
N PRO A 337 10.48 -0.27 -1.74
CA PRO A 337 9.93 0.19 -0.47
C PRO A 337 8.76 -0.65 0.06
N HIS A 338 8.04 -1.39 -0.79
CA HIS A 338 6.90 -2.20 -0.34
C HIS A 338 7.29 -3.39 0.56
N PHE A 339 8.53 -3.89 0.44
CA PHE A 339 9.07 -4.90 1.36
C PHE A 339 9.64 -4.29 2.66
N TYR A 340 9.88 -2.98 2.71
CA TYR A 340 10.57 -2.36 3.84
C TYR A 340 9.89 -2.57 5.21
N PRO A 341 8.55 -2.44 5.36
CA PRO A 341 7.88 -2.77 6.63
C PRO A 341 8.05 -4.24 7.05
N ILE A 342 8.13 -5.15 6.07
CA ILE A 342 8.36 -6.59 6.31
C ILE A 342 9.78 -6.82 6.79
N GLU A 343 10.76 -6.17 6.17
CA GLU A 343 12.16 -6.25 6.61
C GLU A 343 12.33 -5.75 8.04
N ILE A 344 11.72 -4.62 8.40
CA ILE A 344 11.79 -4.13 9.78
C ILE A 344 11.04 -5.06 10.74
N LEU A 345 9.93 -5.67 10.33
CA LEU A 345 9.27 -6.72 11.12
C LEU A 345 10.22 -7.90 11.36
N PHE A 346 10.96 -8.34 10.34
CA PHE A 346 11.95 -9.42 10.46
C PHE A 346 13.09 -9.04 11.41
N VAL A 347 13.64 -7.83 11.30
CA VAL A 347 14.62 -7.29 12.25
C VAL A 347 14.04 -7.32 13.66
N CYS A 348 12.82 -6.82 13.87
CA CYS A 348 12.18 -6.82 15.18
C CYS A 348 12.02 -8.24 15.75
N ILE A 349 11.63 -9.24 14.94
CA ILE A 349 11.58 -10.64 15.39
C ILE A 349 12.97 -11.13 15.82
N ILE A 350 14.02 -10.82 15.05
CA ILE A 350 15.41 -11.20 15.38
C ILE A 350 15.87 -10.52 16.69
N LEU A 351 15.51 -9.25 16.92
CA LEU A 351 15.82 -8.54 18.16
C LEU A 351 15.07 -9.10 19.37
N VAL A 352 13.80 -9.49 19.17
CA VAL A 352 12.99 -10.19 20.17
C VAL A 352 13.65 -11.51 20.58
N ILE A 353 14.11 -12.30 19.61
CA ILE A 353 14.85 -13.54 19.86
C ILE A 353 16.18 -13.22 20.58
N SER A 354 16.94 -12.23 20.08
CA SER A 354 18.21 -11.81 20.67
C SER A 354 18.06 -11.49 22.16
N SER A 355 16.97 -10.81 22.53
CA SER A 355 16.69 -10.40 23.91
C SER A 355 16.48 -11.58 24.88
N LEU A 356 16.16 -12.78 24.38
CA LEU A 356 16.06 -13.99 25.22
C LEU A 356 17.42 -14.49 25.69
N PHE A 357 18.48 -14.21 24.93
CA PHE A 357 19.84 -14.71 25.19
C PHE A 357 20.71 -13.70 25.95
N ILE A 358 20.15 -12.55 26.35
CA ILE A 358 20.85 -11.53 27.11
C ILE A 358 20.50 -11.69 28.61
N ASP A 359 21.44 -12.25 29.38
CA ASP A 359 21.39 -12.21 30.84
C ASP A 359 22.22 -11.02 31.36
N ILE A 360 21.54 -9.95 31.76
CA ILE A 360 22.16 -8.73 32.29
C ILE A 360 22.95 -9.01 33.58
N LYS A 361 22.59 -10.03 34.34
CA LYS A 361 23.30 -10.38 35.58
C LYS A 361 24.59 -11.17 35.34
N LYS A 362 24.73 -11.80 34.17
CA LYS A 362 25.87 -12.65 33.80
C LYS A 362 26.32 -12.37 32.37
N LEU A 363 26.75 -11.14 32.12
CA LEU A 363 27.17 -10.70 30.79
C LEU A 363 28.50 -11.36 30.37
N SER A 364 28.41 -12.44 29.61
CA SER A 364 29.50 -12.91 28.77
C SER A 364 29.86 -11.88 27.69
N LYS A 365 31.07 -11.98 27.11
CA LYS A 365 31.47 -11.13 25.97
C LYS A 365 30.49 -11.21 24.78
N TYR A 366 29.89 -12.38 24.56
CA TYR A 366 28.91 -12.58 23.48
C TYR A 366 27.56 -11.94 23.78
N SER A 367 27.07 -12.06 25.02
CA SER A 367 25.81 -11.41 25.44
C SER A 367 25.95 -9.89 25.54
N LEU A 368 27.13 -9.38 25.90
CA LEU A 368 27.42 -7.94 25.85
C LEU A 368 27.43 -7.43 24.40
N ALA A 369 28.13 -8.14 23.50
CA ALA A 369 28.11 -7.80 22.06
C ALA A 369 26.69 -7.85 21.49
N LEU A 370 25.90 -8.86 21.86
CA LEU A 370 24.51 -8.99 21.44
C LEU A 370 23.65 -7.83 21.97
N LEU A 371 23.81 -7.45 23.23
CA LEU A 371 23.13 -6.28 23.82
C LEU A 371 23.48 -4.99 23.09
N CYS A 372 24.77 -4.74 22.81
CA CYS A 372 25.20 -3.57 22.05
C CYS A 372 24.57 -3.54 20.65
N LEU A 373 24.55 -4.67 19.94
CA LEU A 373 23.90 -4.75 18.64
C LEU A 373 22.39 -4.52 18.73
N VAL A 374 21.70 -5.09 19.74
CA VAL A 374 20.26 -4.84 19.94
C VAL A 374 19.99 -3.35 20.13
N VAL A 375 20.81 -2.65 20.93
CA VAL A 375 20.70 -1.20 21.14
C VAL A 375 20.98 -0.42 19.85
N ILE A 376 22.02 -0.78 19.09
CA ILE A 376 22.38 -0.13 17.83
C ILE A 376 21.25 -0.28 16.81
N PHE A 377 20.72 -1.50 16.62
CA PHE A 377 19.65 -1.76 15.67
C PHE A 377 18.36 -1.05 16.07
N THR A 378 17.98 -1.10 17.34
CA THR A 378 16.77 -0.42 17.83
C THR A 378 16.91 1.09 17.63
N SER A 379 18.05 1.67 18.00
CA SER A 379 18.36 3.10 17.76
C SER A 379 18.35 3.44 16.27
N GLY A 380 18.87 2.56 15.41
CA GLY A 380 18.88 2.71 13.96
C GLY A 380 17.47 2.72 13.37
N ILE A 381 16.58 1.86 13.86
CA ILE A 381 15.16 1.85 13.47
C ILE A 381 14.51 3.19 13.85
N PHE A 382 14.65 3.64 15.10
CA PHE A 382 14.11 4.93 15.55
C PHE A 382 14.68 6.11 14.76
N TYR A 383 15.99 6.11 14.50
CA TYR A 383 16.63 7.16 13.70
C TYR A 383 16.08 7.20 12.27
N LYS A 384 15.95 6.03 11.63
CA LYS A 384 15.41 5.92 10.28
C LYS A 384 13.93 6.32 10.22
N GLN A 385 13.16 6.00 11.27
CA GLN A 385 11.73 6.25 11.38
C GLN A 385 11.35 7.55 12.09
N ARG A 386 12.33 8.40 12.41
CA ARG A 386 12.07 9.69 13.05
C ARG A 386 11.07 10.55 12.28
N GLY A 387 11.06 10.46 10.95
CA GLY A 387 10.14 11.20 10.09
C GLY A 387 8.68 10.80 10.33
N GLU A 388 8.38 9.51 10.31
CA GLU A 388 7.05 8.95 10.62
C GLU A 388 6.58 9.35 12.02
N ILE A 389 7.46 9.20 13.02
CA ILE A 389 7.15 9.52 14.41
C ILE A 389 6.85 11.03 14.56
N LEU A 390 7.74 11.88 14.03
CA LEU A 390 7.57 13.33 14.10
C LEU A 390 6.35 13.81 13.29
N TYR A 391 6.04 13.15 12.17
CA TYR A 391 4.87 13.47 11.38
C TYR A 391 3.57 13.19 12.15
N ALA A 392 3.45 12.02 12.76
CA ALA A 392 2.30 11.68 13.59
C ALA A 392 2.13 12.68 14.75
N LEU A 393 3.23 13.03 15.45
CA LEU A 393 3.19 14.03 16.52
C LEU A 393 2.82 15.42 16.00
N LYS A 394 3.36 15.84 14.85
CA LYS A 394 3.09 17.13 14.24
C LYS A 394 1.61 17.29 13.90
N ILE A 395 0.97 16.27 13.34
CA ILE A 395 -0.47 16.35 13.03
C ILE A 395 -1.31 16.40 14.31
N ILE A 396 -0.91 15.70 15.37
CA ILE A 396 -1.63 15.79 16.66
C ILE A 396 -1.53 17.20 17.27
N VAL A 397 -0.33 17.80 17.25
CA VAL A 397 -0.09 19.14 17.83
C VAL A 397 -0.65 20.26 16.95
N SER A 398 -0.58 20.10 15.63
CA SER A 398 -1.08 21.05 14.65
C SER A 398 -1.98 20.32 13.65
N PRO A 399 -3.24 20.02 14.03
CA PRO A 399 -4.18 19.31 13.18
C PRO A 399 -4.39 20.02 11.85
N LYS A 400 -4.57 19.21 10.80
CA LYS A 400 -4.78 19.70 9.44
C LYS A 400 -6.03 20.58 9.43
N ASP A 401 -5.88 21.78 8.88
CA ASP A 401 -7.05 22.61 8.61
C ASP A 401 -7.77 22.05 7.38
N ILE A 402 -9.02 21.63 7.57
CA ILE A 402 -9.89 21.10 6.52
C ILE A 402 -11.06 22.03 6.20
N GLY A 403 -11.03 23.28 6.70
CA GLY A 403 -12.12 24.24 6.52
C GLY A 403 -12.37 24.56 5.06
N THR A 404 -11.31 24.83 4.29
CA THR A 404 -11.42 25.12 2.85
C THR A 404 -11.92 23.91 2.06
N THR A 405 -11.54 22.68 2.45
CA THR A 405 -12.01 21.46 1.78
C THR A 405 -13.47 21.14 2.09
N GLN A 406 -14.07 21.71 3.14
CA GLN A 406 -15.51 21.53 3.39
C GLN A 406 -16.39 22.20 2.32
N ASN A 407 -15.87 23.18 1.58
CA ASN A 407 -16.59 23.77 0.43
C ASN A 407 -16.89 22.73 -0.65
N LEU A 408 -16.08 21.66 -0.74
CA LEU A 408 -16.33 20.54 -1.64
C LEU A 408 -17.60 19.77 -1.26
N GLY A 409 -17.95 19.75 0.03
CA GLY A 409 -19.10 19.00 0.57
C GLY A 409 -20.40 19.38 -0.12
N ASP A 410 -20.72 20.67 -0.17
CA ASP A 410 -21.96 21.16 -0.80
C ASP A 410 -22.03 20.78 -2.29
N VAL A 411 -20.89 20.87 -3.00
CA VAL A 411 -20.81 20.50 -4.43
C VAL A 411 -20.99 19.00 -4.61
N THR A 412 -20.35 18.16 -3.79
CA THR A 412 -20.49 16.70 -3.87
C THR A 412 -21.90 16.23 -3.52
N THR A 413 -22.55 16.87 -2.54
CA THR A 413 -23.97 16.63 -2.22
C THR A 413 -24.85 16.99 -3.41
N TRP A 414 -24.67 18.19 -4.00
CA TRP A 414 -25.44 18.59 -5.16
C TRP A 414 -25.29 17.62 -6.32
N LEU A 415 -24.07 17.15 -6.61
CA LEU A 415 -23.81 16.17 -7.67
C LEU A 415 -24.55 14.85 -7.41
N ASN A 416 -24.54 14.35 -6.18
CA ASN A 416 -25.27 13.12 -5.82
C ASN A 416 -26.78 13.25 -6.00
N ASP A 417 -27.35 14.41 -5.68
CA ASP A 417 -28.78 14.66 -5.69
C ASP A 417 -29.31 14.99 -7.10
N ASN A 418 -28.48 15.60 -7.96
CA ASN A 418 -28.94 16.19 -9.23
C ASN A 418 -28.35 15.53 -10.48
N THR A 419 -27.46 14.55 -10.34
CA THR A 419 -26.89 13.83 -11.48
C THR A 419 -27.22 12.34 -11.44
N PRO A 420 -27.41 11.69 -12.60
CA PRO A 420 -27.50 10.24 -12.68
C PRO A 420 -26.22 9.57 -12.15
N GLY A 421 -26.36 8.36 -11.60
CA GLY A 421 -25.21 7.51 -11.30
C GLY A 421 -24.36 7.27 -12.56
N ASP A 422 -23.05 7.17 -12.37
CA ASP A 422 -22.05 7.00 -13.42
C ASP A 422 -21.93 8.14 -14.44
N SER A 423 -22.49 9.33 -14.16
CA SER A 423 -22.25 10.48 -15.05
C SER A 423 -20.80 10.95 -14.96
N VAL A 424 -20.25 11.45 -16.06
CA VAL A 424 -18.85 11.88 -16.17
C VAL A 424 -18.69 13.39 -15.98
N ALA A 425 -17.85 13.78 -15.03
CA ALA A 425 -17.49 15.16 -14.75
C ALA A 425 -16.11 15.52 -15.34
N TYR A 426 -16.07 16.56 -16.17
CA TYR A 426 -14.85 17.24 -16.55
C TYR A 426 -14.54 18.32 -15.51
N VAL A 427 -13.39 18.18 -14.86
CA VAL A 427 -13.04 19.01 -13.69
C VAL A 427 -12.01 20.07 -14.08
N LEU A 428 -12.34 21.32 -13.81
CA LEU A 428 -11.47 22.49 -13.89
C LEU A 428 -11.24 23.05 -12.48
N GLY A 429 -10.43 22.34 -11.71
CA GLY A 429 -10.07 22.67 -10.32
C GLY A 429 -9.25 21.54 -9.70
N LYS A 430 -8.34 21.84 -8.78
CA LYS A 430 -7.42 20.82 -8.25
C LYS A 430 -8.11 19.86 -7.29
N ASP A 431 -8.91 20.37 -6.36
CA ASP A 431 -9.40 19.58 -5.23
C ASP A 431 -10.59 18.66 -5.58
N TYR A 432 -11.29 18.94 -6.68
CA TYR A 432 -12.39 18.10 -7.16
C TYR A 432 -11.92 16.79 -7.80
N ILE A 433 -10.66 16.71 -8.27
CA ILE A 433 -10.10 15.53 -8.94
C ILE A 433 -10.04 14.31 -7.99
N TRP A 434 -9.81 14.53 -6.70
CA TRP A 434 -9.82 13.45 -5.71
C TRP A 434 -11.19 13.33 -5.02
N ALA A 435 -11.90 14.44 -4.80
CA ALA A 435 -13.14 14.42 -4.03
C ALA A 435 -14.33 13.77 -4.77
N ILE A 436 -14.52 14.06 -6.07
CA ILE A 436 -15.64 13.53 -6.86
C ILE A 436 -15.71 11.99 -6.82
N PRO A 437 -14.64 11.23 -7.15
CA PRO A 437 -14.71 9.77 -7.17
C PRO A 437 -14.84 9.13 -5.79
N ILE A 438 -14.66 9.89 -4.70
CA ILE A 438 -14.77 9.39 -3.31
C ILE A 438 -16.15 9.68 -2.72
N TYR A 439 -16.67 10.88 -2.98
CA TYR A 439 -17.87 11.40 -2.30
C TYR A 439 -19.11 11.46 -3.20
N THR A 440 -18.99 11.15 -4.49
CA THR A 440 -20.12 11.15 -5.42
C THR A 440 -20.26 9.82 -6.15
N ARG A 441 -21.36 9.63 -6.88
CA ARG A 441 -21.54 8.53 -7.84
C ARG A 441 -21.04 8.87 -9.25
N ASN A 442 -20.32 9.98 -9.39
CA ASN A 442 -19.84 10.49 -10.67
C ASN A 442 -18.42 10.01 -10.95
N ASN A 443 -18.16 9.87 -12.24
CA ASN A 443 -16.87 9.53 -12.81
C ASN A 443 -16.12 10.79 -13.22
N LEU A 444 -14.83 10.63 -13.48
CA LEU A 444 -13.99 11.71 -13.96
C LEU A 444 -13.69 11.53 -15.44
N TYR A 445 -13.61 12.66 -16.14
CA TYR A 445 -13.09 12.69 -17.49
C TYR A 445 -11.62 12.26 -17.53
N PHE A 446 -10.84 12.68 -16.53
CA PHE A 446 -9.43 12.35 -16.39
C PHE A 446 -9.01 12.30 -14.91
N ASN A 447 -8.22 11.30 -14.55
CA ASN A 447 -7.46 11.23 -13.31
C ASN A 447 -6.13 10.51 -13.61
N SER A 448 -5.01 10.98 -13.07
CA SER A 448 -3.70 10.35 -13.32
C SER A 448 -3.62 8.91 -12.79
N ASN A 449 -4.32 8.60 -11.70
CA ASN A 449 -4.34 7.26 -11.13
C ASN A 449 -5.15 6.27 -11.99
N ALA A 450 -5.97 6.74 -12.94
CA ALA A 450 -6.59 5.88 -13.95
C ALA A 450 -5.55 5.13 -14.80
N GLY A 451 -4.32 5.65 -14.91
CA GLY A 451 -3.22 4.96 -15.58
C GLY A 451 -2.78 3.67 -14.89
N LEU A 452 -3.15 3.43 -13.63
CA LEU A 452 -2.88 2.16 -12.96
C LEU A 452 -3.83 1.04 -13.41
N SER A 453 -4.91 1.38 -14.10
CA SER A 453 -5.91 0.46 -14.64
C SER A 453 -5.62 0.07 -16.09
N LEU A 454 -6.36 -0.95 -16.57
CA LEU A 454 -6.28 -1.44 -17.94
C LEU A 454 -6.79 -0.37 -18.92
N MET A 455 -5.87 0.32 -19.60
CA MET A 455 -6.16 1.45 -20.47
C MET A 455 -5.03 1.65 -21.48
N SER A 456 -5.32 2.24 -22.65
CA SER A 456 -4.25 2.57 -23.59
C SER A 456 -3.48 3.83 -23.18
N ASP A 457 -2.16 3.85 -23.40
CA ASP A 457 -1.30 5.02 -23.25
C ASP A 457 -1.81 6.18 -24.11
N THR A 458 -2.26 5.89 -25.33
CA THR A 458 -2.78 6.91 -26.26
C THR A 458 -4.03 7.59 -25.71
N GLU A 459 -4.97 6.83 -25.13
CA GLU A 459 -6.16 7.42 -24.54
C GLU A 459 -5.83 8.23 -23.28
N LEU A 460 -4.95 7.71 -22.43
CA LEU A 460 -4.51 8.40 -21.22
C LEU A 460 -3.84 9.74 -21.56
N GLU A 461 -2.97 9.75 -22.57
CA GLU A 461 -2.33 10.95 -23.12
C GLU A 461 -3.37 11.94 -23.69
N ASN A 462 -4.34 11.46 -24.48
CA ASN A 462 -5.40 12.29 -25.05
C ASN A 462 -6.26 12.94 -23.95
N ARG A 463 -6.70 12.17 -22.96
CA ARG A 463 -7.48 12.71 -21.82
C ARG A 463 -6.66 13.69 -21.01
N TRP A 464 -5.36 13.45 -20.82
CA TRP A 464 -4.47 14.39 -20.14
C TRP A 464 -4.37 15.73 -20.89
N VAL A 465 -4.15 15.74 -22.21
CA VAL A 465 -4.06 17.00 -22.99
C VAL A 465 -5.41 17.71 -23.07
N ILE A 466 -6.53 16.98 -23.18
CA ILE A 466 -7.88 17.58 -23.22
C ILE A 466 -8.26 18.15 -21.84
N SER A 467 -7.88 17.50 -20.74
CA SER A 467 -8.10 18.04 -19.38
C SER A 467 -7.37 19.37 -19.13
N ARG A 468 -6.34 19.66 -19.94
CA ARG A 468 -5.56 20.90 -19.91
C ARG A 468 -5.85 21.80 -21.11
N PHE A 469 -7.02 21.66 -21.72
CA PHE A 469 -7.41 22.42 -22.92
C PHE A 469 -7.28 23.94 -22.75
N PHE A 470 -7.46 24.49 -21.54
CA PHE A 470 -7.34 25.94 -21.31
C PHE A 470 -5.96 26.39 -20.84
N GLU A 471 -5.03 25.46 -20.63
CA GLU A 471 -3.66 25.77 -20.25
C GLU A 471 -2.78 26.00 -21.48
N ASN A 472 -1.58 26.53 -21.25
CA ASN A 472 -0.51 26.60 -22.24
C ASN A 472 0.52 25.51 -21.91
N ILE A 473 0.52 24.44 -22.70
CA ILE A 473 1.42 23.30 -22.53
C ILE A 473 2.63 23.45 -23.45
N ASP A 474 3.83 23.49 -22.86
CA ASP A 474 5.10 23.43 -23.55
C ASP A 474 5.84 22.11 -23.23
N GLU A 475 7.02 21.93 -23.81
CA GLU A 475 7.87 20.76 -23.54
C GLU A 475 8.17 20.60 -22.04
N ASN A 476 8.46 21.69 -21.34
CA ASN A 476 8.77 21.65 -19.91
C ASN A 476 7.57 21.17 -19.08
N ALA A 477 6.36 21.57 -19.45
CA ALA A 477 5.13 21.11 -18.82
C ALA A 477 4.96 19.59 -19.00
N VAL A 478 5.20 19.06 -20.20
CA VAL A 478 5.14 17.61 -20.46
C VAL A 478 6.21 16.84 -19.66
N ARG A 479 7.45 17.36 -19.61
CA ARG A 479 8.52 16.75 -18.80
C ARG A 479 8.17 16.71 -17.32
N LYS A 480 7.62 17.80 -16.77
CA LYS A 480 7.16 17.86 -15.36
C LYS A 480 5.98 16.94 -15.09
N ALA A 481 5.06 16.79 -16.04
CA ALA A 481 3.87 15.96 -15.92
C ALA A 481 4.09 14.49 -16.28
N SER A 482 5.33 14.06 -16.59
CA SER A 482 5.59 12.68 -17.04
C SER A 482 5.10 11.62 -16.06
N ARG A 483 5.14 11.88 -14.75
CA ARG A 483 4.57 10.97 -13.74
C ARG A 483 3.03 10.97 -13.75
N GLU A 484 2.39 12.10 -14.01
CA GLU A 484 0.92 12.19 -14.11
C GLU A 484 0.38 11.49 -15.35
N ILE A 485 1.12 11.53 -16.46
CA ILE A 485 0.73 10.90 -17.72
C ILE A 485 1.00 9.39 -17.69
N TRP A 486 2.11 8.96 -17.07
CA TRP A 486 2.60 7.59 -17.22
C TRP A 486 2.79 6.82 -15.92
N THR A 487 2.40 7.40 -14.78
CA THR A 487 2.49 6.76 -13.47
C THR A 487 3.89 6.18 -13.21
N ASN A 488 4.02 4.87 -13.03
CA ASN A 488 5.29 4.21 -12.73
C ASN A 488 6.15 3.89 -13.95
N LYS A 489 5.61 3.98 -15.18
CA LYS A 489 6.40 3.74 -16.40
C LYS A 489 7.56 4.74 -16.51
N PHE A 490 7.37 5.99 -16.07
CA PHE A 490 8.44 6.98 -15.93
C PHE A 490 9.58 6.52 -15.01
N ILE A 491 9.24 5.81 -13.94
CA ILE A 491 10.24 5.33 -12.98
C ILE A 491 11.16 4.32 -13.67
N GLU A 492 10.64 3.45 -14.53
CA GLU A 492 11.50 2.52 -15.27
C GLU A 492 12.28 3.18 -16.40
N THR A 493 11.62 4.02 -17.20
CA THR A 493 12.26 4.61 -18.38
C THR A 493 13.35 5.61 -18.01
N TYR A 494 13.27 6.20 -16.80
CA TYR A 494 14.21 7.21 -16.32
C TYR A 494 14.88 6.87 -14.98
N GLN A 495 14.13 6.79 -13.88
CA GLN A 495 14.72 6.74 -12.53
C GLN A 495 15.53 5.46 -12.24
N SER A 496 15.04 4.29 -12.68
CA SER A 496 15.74 3.01 -12.58
C SER A 496 17.06 3.05 -13.34
N LYS A 497 17.04 3.57 -14.58
CA LYS A 497 18.24 3.72 -15.42
C LYS A 497 19.23 4.68 -14.79
N GLU A 498 18.77 5.81 -14.27
CA GLU A 498 19.62 6.77 -13.56
C GLU A 498 20.21 6.21 -12.25
N SER A 499 19.43 5.44 -11.50
CA SER A 499 19.94 4.78 -10.29
C SER A 499 21.01 3.76 -10.63
N ARG A 500 20.78 2.92 -11.66
CA ARG A 500 21.78 1.98 -12.18
C ARG A 500 23.03 2.71 -12.67
N ARG A 501 22.88 3.81 -13.40
CA ARG A 501 23.98 4.66 -13.86
C ARG A 501 24.85 5.15 -12.69
N LYS A 502 24.22 5.69 -11.64
CA LYS A 502 24.91 6.18 -10.44
C LYS A 502 25.66 5.06 -9.71
N ILE A 503 25.05 3.89 -9.58
CA ILE A 503 25.67 2.72 -8.94
C ILE A 503 26.85 2.20 -9.78
N LEU A 504 26.69 2.05 -11.10
CA LEU A 504 27.77 1.60 -11.99
C LEU A 504 28.92 2.61 -12.03
N LYS A 505 28.63 3.91 -12.00
CA LYS A 505 29.65 4.95 -11.86
C LYS A 505 30.42 4.81 -10.55
N LEU A 506 29.73 4.49 -9.44
CA LEU A 506 30.37 4.29 -8.14
C LEU A 506 31.22 3.01 -8.08
N ILE A 507 30.82 1.93 -8.76
CA ILE A 507 31.54 0.66 -8.76
C ILE A 507 32.69 0.62 -9.78
N ILE A 508 32.46 1.14 -10.99
CA ILE A 508 33.34 0.95 -12.16
C ILE A 508 34.10 2.26 -12.50
N GLY A 509 33.71 3.40 -11.93
CA GLY A 509 34.34 4.70 -12.20
C GLY A 509 33.95 5.36 -13.53
N ASN A 510 33.31 4.62 -14.44
CA ASN A 510 32.94 5.13 -15.76
C ASN A 510 31.66 5.98 -15.71
N ALA A 511 31.72 7.18 -16.32
CA ALA A 511 30.56 8.04 -16.50
C ALA A 511 29.81 7.61 -17.77
N TYR A 512 28.63 7.01 -17.60
CA TYR A 512 27.69 6.81 -18.70
C TYR A 512 26.89 8.10 -18.96
N PRO A 513 26.40 8.31 -20.20
CA PRO A 513 25.52 9.43 -20.53
C PRO A 513 24.32 9.49 -19.59
N GLU A 514 23.89 10.69 -19.23
CA GLU A 514 22.67 10.86 -18.44
C GLU A 514 21.48 10.38 -19.26
N THR A 515 20.57 9.66 -18.61
CA THR A 515 19.28 9.31 -19.19
C THR A 515 18.49 10.61 -19.32
N PRO A 516 18.07 11.06 -20.51
CA PRO A 516 17.26 12.26 -20.63
C PRO A 516 15.88 12.04 -19.97
N SER A 517 15.37 13.08 -19.31
CA SER A 517 14.07 13.05 -18.62
C SER A 517 12.91 13.11 -19.61
N GLY A 518 12.56 11.97 -20.19
CA GLY A 518 11.52 11.87 -21.22
C GLY A 518 12.15 11.89 -22.62
N ASP A 519 11.82 10.87 -23.40
CA ASP A 519 12.19 10.73 -24.81
C ASP A 519 11.62 11.90 -25.62
N GLN A 520 12.43 12.55 -26.46
CA GLN A 520 11.98 13.69 -27.25
C GLN A 520 10.84 13.29 -28.20
N SER A 521 10.94 12.10 -28.81
CA SER A 521 9.90 11.59 -29.72
C SER A 521 8.54 11.48 -29.02
N TYR A 522 8.55 11.20 -27.72
CA TYR A 522 7.34 11.17 -26.91
C TYR A 522 6.80 12.55 -26.60
N ILE A 523 7.67 13.49 -26.20
CA ILE A 523 7.26 14.86 -25.92
C ILE A 523 6.59 15.44 -27.16
N ASP A 524 7.19 15.23 -28.32
CA ASP A 524 6.64 15.63 -29.61
C ASP A 524 5.28 14.98 -29.86
N LYS A 525 5.10 13.68 -29.54
CA LYS A 525 3.80 12.99 -29.63
C LYS A 525 2.71 13.66 -28.79
N VAL A 526 2.99 13.97 -27.52
CA VAL A 526 2.02 14.62 -26.61
C VAL A 526 1.70 16.04 -27.06
N LEU A 527 2.72 16.81 -27.46
CA LEU A 527 2.53 18.17 -27.98
C LEU A 527 1.74 18.17 -29.29
N ASN A 528 1.97 17.20 -30.18
CA ASN A 528 1.19 17.03 -31.39
C ASN A 528 -0.28 16.70 -31.08
N ALA A 529 -0.55 15.83 -30.10
CA ALA A 529 -1.90 15.55 -29.65
C ALA A 529 -2.58 16.81 -29.06
N TYR A 530 -1.87 17.56 -28.21
CA TYR A 530 -2.34 18.81 -27.64
C TYR A 530 -2.70 19.84 -28.74
N ASN A 531 -1.81 20.06 -29.71
CA ASN A 531 -2.05 20.97 -30.83
C ASN A 531 -3.24 20.51 -31.69
N LYS A 532 -3.34 19.20 -31.96
CA LYS A 532 -4.50 18.61 -32.66
C LYS A 532 -5.80 18.95 -31.94
N TYR A 533 -5.89 18.73 -30.63
CA TYR A 533 -7.12 18.99 -29.87
C TYR A 533 -7.44 20.47 -29.78
N LYS A 534 -6.44 21.34 -29.60
CA LYS A 534 -6.63 22.80 -29.66
C LYS A 534 -7.22 23.25 -31.00
N ASN A 535 -6.71 22.72 -32.11
CA ASN A 535 -7.13 23.11 -33.46
C ASN A 535 -8.58 22.70 -33.78
N ILE A 536 -9.07 21.58 -33.27
CA ILE A 536 -10.46 21.15 -33.53
C ILE A 536 -11.49 21.89 -32.65
N GLY A 537 -11.04 22.63 -31.64
CA GLY A 537 -11.87 23.39 -30.72
C GLY A 537 -12.38 22.60 -29.52
N PHE A 538 -12.74 23.33 -28.45
CA PHE A 538 -13.05 22.74 -27.14
C PHE A 538 -14.21 21.74 -27.18
N GLU A 539 -15.31 22.09 -27.87
CA GLU A 539 -16.49 21.22 -27.96
C GLU A 539 -16.15 19.85 -28.56
N LYS A 540 -15.44 19.83 -29.69
CA LYS A 540 -15.05 18.58 -30.34
C LYS A 540 -14.00 17.83 -29.53
N ALA A 541 -13.09 18.54 -28.87
CA ALA A 541 -12.08 17.94 -28.03
C ALA A 541 -12.70 17.23 -26.82
N ILE A 542 -13.56 17.90 -26.05
CA ILE A 542 -14.15 17.33 -24.85
C ILE A 542 -15.15 16.21 -25.17
N LYS A 543 -15.86 16.28 -26.31
CA LYS A 543 -16.76 15.21 -26.80
C LYS A 543 -16.02 14.02 -27.45
N THR A 544 -14.69 13.98 -27.39
CA THR A 544 -13.91 12.80 -27.84
C THR A 544 -14.16 11.59 -26.94
N TYR A 545 -14.40 11.84 -25.65
CA TYR A 545 -14.78 10.84 -24.65
C TYR A 545 -16.09 11.27 -23.98
N GLU A 546 -16.68 10.37 -23.19
CA GLU A 546 -17.94 10.69 -22.53
C GLU A 546 -17.75 11.82 -21.50
N VAL A 547 -18.66 12.80 -21.54
CA VAL A 547 -18.72 13.91 -20.60
C VAL A 547 -20.16 14.38 -20.47
N ASP A 548 -20.65 14.47 -19.23
CA ASP A 548 -22.01 14.91 -18.94
C ASP A 548 -22.02 16.29 -18.28
N TYR A 549 -21.01 16.56 -17.44
CA TYR A 549 -20.94 17.77 -16.63
C TYR A 549 -19.57 18.41 -16.68
N ILE A 550 -19.52 19.73 -16.51
CA ILE A 550 -18.29 20.46 -16.20
C ILE A 550 -18.41 21.05 -14.79
N VAL A 551 -17.42 20.76 -13.95
CA VAL A 551 -17.25 21.34 -12.61
C VAL A 551 -16.10 22.33 -12.69
N LEU A 552 -16.42 23.63 -12.60
CA LEU A 552 -15.47 24.73 -12.73
C LEU A 552 -15.29 25.44 -11.40
N ASP A 553 -14.09 25.35 -10.83
CA ASP A 553 -13.68 26.07 -9.64
C ASP A 553 -13.06 27.43 -10.01
N LYS A 554 -13.78 28.51 -9.71
CA LYS A 554 -13.36 29.89 -10.02
C LYS A 554 -12.25 30.38 -9.10
N SER A 555 -12.06 29.76 -7.94
CA SER A 555 -10.98 30.10 -7.02
C SER A 555 -9.62 29.62 -7.52
N TYR A 556 -9.61 28.69 -8.48
CA TYR A 556 -8.37 28.14 -9.01
C TYR A 556 -7.74 29.10 -10.04
N GLU A 557 -6.55 29.62 -9.68
CA GLU A 557 -5.83 30.70 -10.39
C GLU A 557 -5.64 30.45 -11.90
N LYS A 558 -5.70 29.21 -12.35
CA LYS A 558 -5.51 28.85 -13.76
C LYS A 558 -6.71 29.17 -14.67
N TYR A 559 -7.92 29.31 -14.13
CA TYR A 559 -9.14 29.39 -14.95
C TYR A 559 -10.03 30.64 -14.80
N PRO A 560 -9.56 31.82 -14.32
CA PRO A 560 -10.43 32.99 -14.14
C PRO A 560 -11.06 33.46 -15.46
N GLU A 561 -10.32 33.39 -16.58
CA GLU A 561 -10.83 33.76 -17.91
C GLU A 561 -11.74 32.70 -18.55
N VAL A 562 -11.71 31.46 -18.06
CA VAL A 562 -12.50 30.36 -18.63
C VAL A 562 -13.98 30.56 -18.31
N VAL A 563 -14.29 31.12 -17.15
CA VAL A 563 -15.66 31.45 -16.71
C VAL A 563 -16.39 32.31 -17.72
N GLU A 564 -15.72 33.34 -18.24
CA GLU A 564 -16.29 34.23 -19.25
C GLU A 564 -16.44 33.53 -20.60
N LYS A 565 -15.48 32.69 -20.99
CA LYS A 565 -15.56 31.90 -22.23
C LYS A 565 -16.76 30.95 -22.24
N PHE A 566 -17.09 30.36 -21.10
CA PHE A 566 -18.18 29.39 -20.99
C PHE A 566 -19.55 29.98 -21.31
N LYS A 567 -19.76 31.28 -21.07
CA LYS A 567 -21.00 31.99 -21.44
C LYS A 567 -21.26 31.98 -22.95
N PHE A 568 -20.22 31.79 -23.76
CA PHE A 568 -20.32 31.78 -25.22
C PHE A 568 -20.43 30.36 -25.81
N TYR A 569 -20.22 29.31 -25.02
CA TYR A 569 -20.33 27.93 -25.47
C TYR A 569 -21.78 27.45 -25.42
N ARG A 570 -22.45 27.42 -26.59
CA ARG A 570 -23.85 27.01 -26.73
C ARG A 570 -24.13 25.55 -26.34
N PHE A 571 -23.10 24.71 -26.35
CA PHE A 571 -23.19 23.30 -25.93
C PHE A 571 -23.13 23.13 -24.40
N LEU A 572 -22.97 24.22 -23.64
CA LEU A 572 -22.97 24.21 -22.18
C LEU A 572 -24.24 24.87 -21.64
N THR A 573 -24.94 24.16 -20.76
CA THR A 573 -26.07 24.70 -20.00
C THR A 573 -25.62 24.96 -18.56
N PHE A 574 -25.64 26.21 -18.10
CA PHE A 574 -25.41 26.52 -16.70
C PHE A 574 -26.51 25.90 -15.82
N LEU A 575 -26.13 25.15 -14.79
CA LEU A 575 -27.08 24.51 -13.86
C LEU A 575 -27.14 25.25 -12.53
N THR A 576 -25.99 25.47 -11.89
CA THR A 576 -25.93 26.08 -10.56
C THR A 576 -24.55 26.66 -10.26
N GLN A 577 -24.50 27.50 -9.22
CA GLN A 577 -23.28 27.97 -8.58
C GLN A 577 -23.35 27.74 -7.08
N ILE A 578 -22.31 27.12 -6.52
CA ILE A 578 -22.16 26.80 -5.09
C ILE A 578 -20.83 27.40 -4.65
N GLY A 579 -20.89 28.50 -3.90
CA GLY A 579 -19.70 29.29 -3.59
C GLY A 579 -18.96 29.75 -4.86
N ASP A 580 -17.69 29.40 -4.96
CA ASP A 580 -16.83 29.68 -6.11
C ASP A 580 -16.88 28.62 -7.21
N THR A 581 -17.76 27.61 -7.09
CA THR A 581 -17.86 26.53 -8.07
C THR A 581 -19.11 26.66 -8.94
N SER A 582 -18.93 26.66 -10.25
CA SER A 582 -20.01 26.61 -11.23
C SER A 582 -20.12 25.22 -11.84
N ILE A 583 -21.36 24.74 -12.02
CA ILE A 583 -21.63 23.44 -12.64
C ILE A 583 -22.43 23.65 -13.93
N TYR A 584 -21.98 23.00 -15.00
CA TYR A 584 -22.59 23.06 -16.32
C TYR A 584 -22.94 21.66 -16.80
N LYS A 585 -24.04 21.52 -17.54
CA LYS A 585 -24.35 20.33 -18.34
C LYS A 585 -23.75 20.46 -19.73
N VAL A 586 -23.23 19.36 -20.27
CA VAL A 586 -22.81 19.25 -21.67
C VAL A 586 -23.99 18.71 -22.49
N ASN A 587 -24.38 19.41 -23.55
CA ASN A 587 -25.50 19.06 -24.44
C ASN A 587 -25.05 18.33 -25.71
#